data_AF-A0AAE1GS92-F1
#
_entry.id   AF-A0AAE1GS92-F1
#
_cell.length_a   1.000
_cell.length_b   1.000
_cell.length_c   1.000
_cell.angle_alpha   90.00
_cell.angle_beta   90.00
_cell.angle_gamma   90.00
#
_symmetry.space_group_name_H-M   'P 1'
#
loop_
_entity.id
_entity.type
_entity.pdbx_description
1 polymer ?
#
loop_
_entity_poly.entity_id
_entity_poly.type
_entity_poly.pdbx_seq_one_letter_code
_entity_poly.pdbx_strand_id
1 'polypeptide(L)'
;MTQNERAVGTLTSEAGASPRFQGCPLNVAVRHYPPYAHLTPRAAPSAEGDVYDLHGTFTPLLRALEQGMHAHFNMTPMPDGSGQRGTNLRMTYDIYVSRTLPDPEHRNEVPTTSRGGCYTICVPRRWRRTPLWRALLDEFSAAVWALVAATFVSMRLALTPVLEEEQQQGRERRARARTSDLGFILLAAVLGSVQASTPGYSRANTRDRVLFAMWLFFSLVMTTAYQAVLHGLRTAPQLVDALRDTEELARSDVAINGPAVPQVLLALSTVPGGELMVNRYKAYNFSGITTIRLSRDEAYMCSALERFFLERKLGRDEAGRPHHVPASTCMVSFYEALFALPVGSFYLHKASEVVLRMTETGLTQHVIGRRTGDAVLLMKASDTAPGGPHPENLDQLSPALLLLAVGLGLGAAALALELALASGRLRPPALYSLLLKRAKKKLAGRANM
;
A
#
# COMPACT_ATOMS: atom_id res chain seq x y z
N MET A 1 -33.66 7.74 -8.75
CA MET A 1 -34.75 7.73 -9.73
C MET A 1 -35.04 6.29 -10.12
N THR A 2 -36.19 5.81 -9.68
CA THR A 2 -36.70 4.44 -9.76
C THR A 2 -37.80 4.39 -10.82
N GLN A 3 -37.57 3.67 -11.92
CA GLN A 3 -38.57 3.19 -12.89
C GLN A 3 -37.86 2.06 -13.65
N ASN A 4 -38.08 0.79 -13.32
CA ASN A 4 -39.25 -0.04 -13.56
C ASN A 4 -39.53 -0.23 -15.08
N GLU A 5 -38.68 -1.05 -15.72
CA GLU A 5 -38.99 -1.71 -17.00
C GLU A 5 -38.80 -3.21 -16.82
N ARG A 6 -39.85 -3.87 -16.32
CA ARG A 6 -40.09 -5.30 -16.57
C ARG A 6 -41.09 -5.37 -17.71
N ALA A 7 -40.60 -5.40 -18.94
CA ALA A 7 -41.36 -5.90 -20.08
C ALA A 7 -41.03 -7.40 -20.23
N VAL A 8 -41.80 -8.25 -19.55
CA VAL A 8 -41.83 -9.69 -19.83
C VAL A 8 -42.92 -9.90 -20.87
N GLY A 9 -42.51 -9.95 -22.14
CA GLY A 9 -43.40 -10.36 -23.23
C GLY A 9 -43.48 -11.88 -23.27
N THR A 10 -44.57 -12.45 -22.75
CA THR A 10 -44.96 -13.84 -22.99
C THR A 10 -45.66 -13.92 -24.34
N LEU A 11 -44.98 -14.48 -25.35
CA LEU A 11 -45.58 -14.85 -26.63
C LEU A 11 -46.22 -16.23 -26.50
N THR A 12 -47.54 -16.28 -26.33
CA THR A 12 -48.32 -17.51 -26.50
C THR A 12 -48.60 -17.71 -27.99
N SER A 13 -47.93 -18.69 -28.58
CA SER A 13 -48.10 -19.12 -29.98
C SER A 13 -49.38 -19.95 -30.13
N GLU A 14 -50.28 -19.50 -31.00
CA GLU A 14 -51.39 -20.31 -31.51
C GLU A 14 -50.86 -21.47 -32.38
N ALA A 15 -51.52 -22.63 -32.27
CA ALA A 15 -51.18 -23.87 -32.93
C ALA A 15 -51.70 -23.88 -34.38
N GLY A 16 -50.81 -24.07 -35.36
CA GLY A 16 -51.23 -24.24 -36.76
C GLY A 16 -50.19 -23.92 -37.83
N ALA A 17 -48.93 -23.60 -37.49
CA ALA A 17 -47.88 -23.37 -38.47
C ALA A 17 -46.94 -24.58 -38.57
N SER A 18 -46.73 -25.07 -39.79
CA SER A 18 -45.65 -26.00 -40.16
C SER A 18 -44.35 -25.61 -39.44
N PRO A 19 -43.53 -26.56 -38.95
CA PRO A 19 -42.34 -26.25 -38.19
C PRO A 19 -41.40 -25.41 -39.05
N ARG A 20 -41.46 -24.09 -38.89
CA ARG A 20 -40.42 -23.20 -39.37
C ARG A 20 -39.16 -23.71 -38.69
N PHE A 21 -38.09 -23.93 -39.46
CA PHE A 21 -36.78 -24.29 -38.92
C PHE A 21 -36.37 -23.20 -37.91
N GLN A 22 -36.75 -23.40 -36.65
CA GLN A 22 -36.25 -22.65 -35.52
C GLN A 22 -34.86 -23.21 -35.30
N GLY A 23 -33.83 -22.42 -35.59
CA GLY A 23 -32.44 -22.84 -35.40
C GLY A 23 -32.24 -23.35 -33.98
N CYS A 24 -31.42 -24.38 -33.82
CA CYS A 24 -31.09 -24.91 -32.51
C CYS A 24 -30.46 -23.80 -31.64
N PRO A 25 -30.84 -23.69 -30.35
CA PRO A 25 -30.20 -22.74 -29.46
C PRO A 25 -28.73 -23.10 -29.29
N LEU A 26 -27.87 -22.07 -29.24
CA LEU A 26 -26.45 -22.23 -29.01
C LEU A 26 -26.19 -22.39 -27.51
N ASN A 27 -25.41 -23.40 -27.14
CA ASN A 27 -25.04 -23.66 -25.76
C ASN A 27 -23.90 -22.73 -25.35
N VAL A 28 -24.17 -21.85 -24.39
CA VAL A 28 -23.23 -20.85 -23.91
C VAL A 28 -22.79 -21.19 -22.48
N ALA A 29 -21.52 -21.54 -22.31
CA ALA A 29 -20.94 -21.74 -20.99
C ALA A 29 -20.47 -20.39 -20.41
N VAL A 30 -21.00 -20.02 -19.25
CA VAL A 30 -20.66 -18.78 -18.56
C VAL A 30 -19.82 -19.09 -17.32
N ARG A 31 -18.60 -18.55 -17.27
CA ARG A 31 -17.78 -18.62 -16.06
C ARG A 31 -18.22 -17.55 -15.07
N HIS A 32 -18.53 -17.96 -13.85
CA HIS A 32 -18.80 -17.01 -12.75
C HIS A 32 -17.54 -16.23 -12.40
N TYR A 33 -17.53 -14.97 -12.79
CA TYR A 33 -16.40 -14.07 -12.61
C TYR A 33 -16.87 -12.63 -12.38
N PRO A 34 -17.24 -12.25 -11.15
CA PRO A 34 -17.65 -10.88 -10.85
C PRO A 34 -16.50 -9.87 -11.06
N PRO A 35 -16.77 -8.65 -11.58
CA PRO A 35 -18.06 -8.07 -11.95
C PRO A 35 -18.54 -8.42 -13.37
N TYR A 36 -17.80 -9.27 -14.09
CA TYR A 36 -17.96 -9.46 -15.53
C TYR A 36 -19.22 -10.26 -15.88
N ALA A 37 -19.36 -11.46 -15.31
CA ALA A 37 -20.50 -12.33 -15.54
C ALA A 37 -20.78 -13.18 -14.30
N HIS A 38 -22.04 -13.33 -13.94
CA HIS A 38 -22.53 -14.33 -12.99
C HIS A 38 -23.94 -14.71 -13.36
N LEU A 39 -24.23 -16.00 -13.24
CA LEU A 39 -25.56 -16.53 -13.43
C LEU A 39 -26.29 -16.59 -12.08
N THR A 40 -27.58 -16.31 -12.07
CA THR A 40 -28.45 -16.58 -10.93
C THR A 40 -29.58 -17.50 -11.36
N PRO A 41 -29.86 -18.59 -10.65
CA PRO A 41 -30.98 -19.46 -10.98
C PRO A 41 -32.28 -18.67 -10.89
N ARG A 42 -33.15 -18.81 -11.89
CA ARG A 42 -34.46 -18.17 -11.89
C ARG A 42 -35.33 -18.82 -10.83
N ALA A 43 -36.06 -18.03 -10.05
CA ALA A 43 -36.71 -18.45 -8.81
C ALA A 43 -37.78 -19.56 -8.92
N ALA A 44 -38.10 -20.05 -10.12
CA ALA A 44 -38.99 -21.17 -10.34
C ALA A 44 -38.28 -22.24 -11.20
N PRO A 45 -38.04 -23.45 -10.68
CA PRO A 45 -37.55 -24.54 -11.51
C PRO A 45 -38.61 -24.85 -12.57
N SER A 46 -38.26 -24.71 -13.85
CA SER A 46 -39.10 -25.23 -14.93
C SER A 46 -38.86 -26.73 -15.08
N ALA A 47 -39.85 -27.46 -15.58
CA ALA A 47 -39.70 -28.90 -15.89
C ALA A 47 -38.63 -29.16 -16.98
N GLU A 48 -38.15 -28.11 -17.66
CA GLU A 48 -37.18 -28.17 -18.77
C GLU A 48 -35.72 -27.93 -18.33
N GLY A 49 -35.45 -27.81 -17.02
CA GLY A 49 -34.10 -27.65 -16.47
C GLY A 49 -33.85 -26.29 -15.84
N ASP A 50 -32.64 -26.12 -15.31
CA ASP A 50 -32.25 -24.90 -14.60
C ASP A 50 -32.07 -23.72 -15.58
N VAL A 51 -33.01 -22.77 -15.53
CA VAL A 51 -32.91 -21.51 -16.29
C VAL A 51 -32.14 -20.49 -15.45
N TYR A 52 -31.13 -19.88 -16.05
CA TYR A 52 -30.28 -18.88 -15.39
C TYR A 52 -30.46 -17.48 -15.99
N ASP A 53 -30.55 -16.49 -15.11
CA ASP A 53 -30.46 -15.08 -15.49
C ASP A 53 -28.99 -14.62 -15.46
N LEU A 54 -28.52 -14.00 -16.54
CA LEU A 54 -27.16 -13.47 -16.64
C LEU A 54 -27.08 -12.04 -16.12
N HIS A 55 -26.22 -11.84 -15.12
CA HIS A 55 -25.91 -10.54 -14.55
C HIS A 55 -24.43 -10.19 -14.69
N GLY A 56 -24.12 -8.91 -14.82
CA GLY A 56 -22.74 -8.44 -14.86
C GLY A 56 -22.52 -7.33 -15.88
N THR A 57 -21.26 -7.04 -16.15
CA THR A 57 -20.84 -6.08 -17.18
C THR A 57 -20.98 -6.68 -18.57
N PHE A 58 -20.92 -8.00 -18.73
CA PHE A 58 -20.99 -8.67 -20.03
C PHE A 58 -22.42 -8.95 -20.51
N THR A 59 -23.43 -8.88 -19.63
CA THR A 59 -24.85 -9.09 -20.01
C THR A 59 -25.28 -8.32 -21.27
N PRO A 60 -25.10 -6.98 -21.36
CA PRO A 60 -25.51 -6.24 -22.56
C PRO A 60 -24.69 -6.62 -23.80
N LEU A 61 -23.41 -6.97 -23.64
CA LEU A 61 -22.55 -7.39 -24.75
C LEU A 61 -22.96 -8.77 -25.27
N LEU A 62 -23.34 -9.69 -24.38
CA LEU A 62 -23.83 -11.01 -24.78
C LEU A 62 -25.19 -10.92 -25.47
N ARG A 63 -26.10 -10.07 -25.00
CA ARG A 63 -27.38 -9.81 -25.69
C ARG A 63 -27.18 -9.20 -27.08
N ALA A 64 -26.23 -8.27 -27.22
CA ALA A 64 -25.89 -7.70 -28.52
C ALA A 64 -25.27 -8.76 -29.45
N LEU A 65 -24.46 -9.67 -28.91
CA LEU A 65 -23.94 -10.82 -29.67
C LEU A 65 -25.06 -11.76 -30.13
N GLU A 66 -25.97 -12.13 -29.24
CA GLU A 66 -27.15 -12.97 -29.51
C GLU A 66 -27.99 -12.37 -30.65
N GLN A 67 -28.31 -11.09 -30.54
CA GLN A 67 -29.07 -10.34 -31.56
C GLN A 67 -28.33 -10.27 -32.90
N GLY A 68 -27.02 -9.99 -32.88
CA GLY A 68 -26.22 -9.84 -34.10
C GLY A 68 -25.95 -11.16 -34.83
N MET A 69 -25.99 -12.29 -34.11
CA MET A 69 -25.88 -13.63 -34.70
C MET A 69 -27.23 -14.22 -35.11
N HIS A 70 -28.35 -13.58 -34.76
CA HIS A 70 -29.70 -14.10 -34.99
C HIS A 70 -29.89 -15.52 -34.43
N ALA A 71 -29.29 -15.79 -33.27
CA ALA A 71 -29.34 -17.08 -32.58
C ALA A 71 -29.94 -16.91 -31.18
N HIS A 72 -30.50 -17.97 -30.62
CA HIS A 72 -30.94 -17.99 -29.21
C HIS A 72 -29.85 -18.64 -28.35
N PHE A 73 -29.52 -18.05 -27.20
CA PHE A 73 -28.49 -18.60 -26.32
C PHE A 73 -29.08 -19.37 -25.14
N ASN A 74 -28.64 -20.61 -24.96
CA ASN A 74 -28.90 -21.39 -23.76
C ASN A 74 -27.71 -21.28 -22.81
N MET A 75 -27.85 -20.50 -21.74
CA MET A 75 -26.74 -20.17 -20.83
C MET A 75 -26.66 -21.18 -19.69
N THR A 76 -25.47 -21.75 -19.49
CA THR A 76 -25.20 -22.70 -18.41
C THR A 76 -23.96 -22.28 -17.61
N PRO A 77 -23.95 -22.47 -16.28
CA PRO A 77 -22.77 -22.20 -15.48
C PRO A 77 -21.66 -23.18 -15.85
N MET A 78 -20.47 -22.64 -16.07
CA MET A 78 -19.30 -23.47 -16.28
C MET A 78 -18.97 -24.24 -14.99
N PRO A 79 -18.82 -25.58 -15.01
CA PRO A 79 -18.57 -26.36 -13.80
C PRO A 79 -17.27 -25.94 -13.12
N ASP A 80 -17.32 -25.79 -11.79
CA ASP A 80 -16.17 -25.37 -10.99
C ASP A 80 -14.96 -26.28 -11.21
N GLY A 81 -13.78 -25.68 -11.42
CA GLY A 81 -12.53 -26.41 -11.69
C GLY A 81 -12.26 -26.78 -13.16
N SER A 82 -13.26 -26.73 -14.05
CA SER A 82 -13.05 -27.01 -15.49
C SER A 82 -12.11 -26.02 -16.18
N GLY A 83 -12.00 -24.79 -15.67
CA GLY A 83 -11.12 -23.75 -16.20
C GLY A 83 -9.62 -24.03 -16.09
N GLN A 84 -9.18 -24.97 -15.23
CA GLN A 84 -7.76 -25.39 -15.17
C GLN A 84 -7.45 -26.58 -16.08
N ARG A 85 -8.46 -27.39 -16.43
CA ARG A 85 -8.32 -28.52 -17.36
C ARG A 85 -9.13 -28.22 -18.62
N GLY A 86 -8.70 -27.21 -19.37
CA GLY A 86 -9.33 -26.76 -20.62
C GLY A 86 -9.36 -27.79 -21.77
N THR A 87 -9.21 -29.08 -21.50
CA THR A 87 -9.19 -30.15 -22.52
C THR A 87 -10.57 -30.76 -22.81
N ASN A 88 -11.51 -30.76 -21.85
CA ASN A 88 -12.79 -31.49 -22.01
C ASN A 88 -14.01 -30.61 -22.32
N LEU A 89 -13.87 -29.27 -22.34
CA LEU A 89 -15.02 -28.39 -22.61
C LEU A 89 -15.45 -28.42 -24.08
N ARG A 90 -14.54 -28.78 -25.00
CA ARG A 90 -14.69 -28.67 -26.46
C ARG A 90 -15.92 -29.32 -27.09
N MET A 91 -16.54 -30.31 -26.45
CA MET A 91 -17.66 -31.06 -27.05
C MET A 91 -19.05 -30.62 -26.58
N THR A 92 -19.16 -29.77 -25.57
CA THR A 92 -20.46 -29.51 -24.91
C THR A 92 -20.99 -28.10 -25.16
N TYR A 93 -20.14 -27.14 -25.50
CA TYR A 93 -20.53 -25.73 -25.58
C TYR A 93 -20.03 -25.07 -26.88
N ASP A 94 -20.91 -24.27 -27.48
CA ASP A 94 -20.66 -23.55 -28.74
C ASP A 94 -19.92 -22.23 -28.49
N ILE A 95 -20.20 -21.58 -27.35
CA ILE A 95 -19.62 -20.29 -26.96
C ILE A 95 -19.21 -20.32 -25.49
N TYR A 96 -18.01 -19.82 -25.20
CA TYR A 96 -17.52 -19.61 -23.86
C TYR A 96 -17.54 -18.12 -23.52
N VAL A 97 -18.24 -17.76 -22.46
CA VAL A 97 -18.24 -16.43 -21.88
C VAL A 97 -17.39 -16.48 -20.63
N SER A 98 -16.15 -16.05 -20.78
CA SER A 98 -15.20 -15.95 -19.69
C SER A 98 -14.19 -14.85 -20.04
N ARG A 99 -13.52 -14.35 -19.01
CA ARG A 99 -12.28 -13.62 -19.22
C ARG A 99 -11.22 -14.63 -19.67
N THR A 100 -11.04 -14.78 -20.98
CA THR A 100 -10.03 -15.67 -21.56
C THR A 100 -8.87 -14.85 -22.07
N LEU A 101 -7.67 -15.23 -21.63
CA LEU A 101 -6.44 -14.83 -22.29
C LEU A 101 -6.28 -15.69 -23.54
N PRO A 102 -5.74 -15.15 -24.65
CA PRO A 102 -5.35 -15.96 -25.79
C PRO A 102 -4.44 -17.08 -25.30
N ASP A 103 -4.90 -18.31 -25.51
CA ASP A 103 -4.16 -19.49 -25.09
C ASP A 103 -3.00 -19.69 -26.09
N PRO A 104 -1.73 -19.69 -25.66
CA PRO A 104 -0.61 -20.00 -26.56
C PRO A 104 -0.76 -21.39 -27.20
N GLU A 105 -1.52 -22.29 -26.59
CA GLU A 105 -1.81 -23.62 -27.15
C GLU A 105 -2.95 -23.61 -28.20
N HIS A 106 -3.47 -22.43 -28.57
CA HIS A 106 -4.50 -22.23 -29.60
C HIS A 106 -5.75 -23.08 -29.39
N ARG A 107 -6.13 -23.34 -28.13
CA ARG A 107 -7.19 -24.32 -27.86
C ARG A 107 -8.59 -23.82 -28.19
N ASN A 108 -8.77 -22.50 -28.26
CA ASN A 108 -9.99 -21.80 -28.60
C ASN A 108 -9.67 -20.66 -29.55
N GLU A 109 -10.61 -20.34 -30.43
CA GLU A 109 -10.54 -19.18 -31.31
C GLU A 109 -11.21 -17.98 -30.63
N VAL A 110 -10.55 -16.83 -30.74
CA VAL A 110 -11.00 -15.57 -30.15
C VAL A 110 -11.45 -14.64 -31.29
N PRO A 111 -12.65 -14.05 -31.23
CA PRO A 111 -13.09 -13.04 -32.18
C PRO A 111 -12.12 -11.85 -32.27
N THR A 112 -11.91 -11.29 -33.46
CA THR A 112 -10.80 -10.37 -33.80
C THR A 112 -10.69 -9.07 -33.01
N THR A 113 -11.66 -8.69 -32.17
CA THR A 113 -11.47 -7.53 -31.28
C THR A 113 -11.25 -7.97 -29.84
N SER A 114 -9.98 -8.13 -29.51
CA SER A 114 -9.55 -8.22 -28.13
C SER A 114 -9.21 -6.83 -27.59
N ARG A 115 -9.80 -6.47 -26.46
CA ARG A 115 -9.46 -5.23 -25.77
C ARG A 115 -8.06 -5.35 -25.17
N GLY A 116 -7.22 -4.33 -25.32
CA GLY A 116 -6.01 -4.19 -24.51
C GLY A 116 -6.37 -4.08 -23.03
N GLY A 117 -6.12 -5.15 -22.29
CA GLY A 117 -6.17 -5.24 -20.84
C GLY A 117 -4.77 -5.03 -20.26
N CYS A 118 -4.76 -4.56 -19.02
CA CYS A 118 -3.54 -4.45 -18.24
C CYS A 118 -3.78 -4.99 -16.84
N TYR A 119 -2.88 -5.84 -16.38
CA TYR A 119 -2.83 -6.28 -15.00
C TYR A 119 -1.85 -5.37 -14.29
N THR A 120 -2.33 -4.77 -13.23
CA THR A 120 -1.53 -4.03 -12.28
C THR A 120 -1.57 -4.77 -10.94
N ILE A 121 -0.61 -4.47 -10.08
CA ILE A 121 -0.67 -4.90 -8.69
C ILE A 121 -1.27 -3.77 -7.88
N CYS A 122 -2.42 -4.03 -7.29
CA CYS A 122 -3.04 -3.22 -6.28
C CYS A 122 -2.29 -3.45 -4.95
N VAL A 123 -1.47 -2.49 -4.54
CA VAL A 123 -0.75 -2.51 -3.26
C VAL A 123 -1.56 -1.79 -2.18
N PRO A 124 -1.49 -2.19 -0.92
CA PRO A 124 -2.17 -1.46 0.15
C PRO A 124 -1.59 -0.06 0.28
N ARG A 125 -2.47 0.95 0.37
CA ARG A 125 -2.11 2.39 0.45
C ARG A 125 -1.23 2.70 1.66
N ARG A 126 -1.27 1.84 2.68
CA ARG A 126 -0.62 1.99 3.98
C ARG A 126 0.10 0.70 4.34
N TRP A 127 1.08 0.32 3.52
CA TRP A 127 1.82 -0.95 3.65
C TRP A 127 2.42 -1.13 5.05
N ARG A 128 3.10 -0.12 5.58
CA ARG A 128 3.61 -0.12 6.95
C ARG A 128 3.45 1.25 7.59
N ARG A 129 3.14 1.25 8.89
CA ARG A 129 3.38 2.44 9.71
C ARG A 129 4.89 2.56 9.86
N THR A 130 5.44 3.73 9.55
CA THR A 130 6.79 4.05 10.00
C THR A 130 6.81 3.84 11.50
N PRO A 131 7.80 3.10 12.04
CA PRO A 131 7.86 2.90 13.47
C PRO A 131 7.97 4.28 14.11
N LEU A 132 7.10 4.57 15.08
CA LEU A 132 6.91 5.93 15.59
C LEU A 132 8.20 6.55 16.12
N TRP A 133 9.14 5.74 16.65
CA TRP A 133 10.45 6.22 17.09
C TRP A 133 11.29 6.81 15.95
N ARG A 134 11.15 6.25 14.75
CA ARG A 134 11.84 6.73 13.55
C ARG A 134 11.19 8.00 13.04
N ALA A 135 9.86 8.09 13.10
CA ALA A 135 9.15 9.33 12.77
C ALA A 135 9.56 10.51 13.66
N LEU A 136 9.90 10.29 14.94
CA LEU A 136 10.41 11.34 15.83
C LEU A 136 11.80 11.88 15.43
N LEU A 137 12.62 11.07 14.76
CA LEU A 137 14.00 11.39 14.41
C LEU A 137 14.16 11.82 12.95
N ASP A 138 13.40 11.22 12.03
CA ASP A 138 13.47 11.45 10.58
C ASP A 138 12.95 12.85 10.18
N GLU A 139 12.31 13.58 11.10
CA GLU A 139 11.80 14.92 10.83
C GLU A 139 12.90 15.94 10.53
N PHE A 140 14.00 15.84 11.26
CA PHE A 140 15.20 16.58 10.93
C PHE A 140 16.18 15.63 10.23
N SER A 141 16.68 16.08 9.08
CA SER A 141 17.74 15.34 8.40
C SER A 141 18.94 15.15 9.34
N ALA A 142 19.71 14.09 9.13
CA ALA A 142 20.93 13.85 9.90
C ALA A 142 21.89 15.05 9.90
N ALA A 143 21.87 15.85 8.81
CA ALA A 143 22.63 17.09 8.71
C ALA A 143 22.15 18.16 9.70
N VAL A 144 20.84 18.33 9.89
CA VAL A 144 20.27 19.27 10.88
C VAL A 144 20.61 18.82 12.29
N TRP A 145 20.48 17.52 12.61
CA TRP A 145 20.90 17.00 13.92
C TRP A 145 22.40 17.20 14.17
N ALA A 146 23.24 16.99 13.16
CA ALA A 146 24.67 17.24 13.25
C ALA A 146 24.97 18.73 13.46
N LEU A 147 24.23 19.63 12.81
CA LEU A 147 24.34 21.07 13.01
C LEU A 147 23.92 21.48 14.42
N VAL A 148 22.81 20.94 14.96
CA VAL A 148 22.38 21.19 16.35
C VAL A 148 23.42 20.71 17.35
N ALA A 149 24.02 19.53 17.11
CA ALA A 149 25.12 19.04 17.94
C ALA A 149 26.37 19.93 17.82
N ALA A 150 26.72 20.37 16.61
CA ALA A 150 27.85 21.25 16.37
C ALA A 150 27.65 22.63 17.01
N THR A 151 26.45 23.21 16.94
CA THR A 151 26.13 24.49 17.60
C THR A 151 26.15 24.36 19.11
N PHE A 152 25.69 23.23 19.66
CA PHE A 152 25.81 22.94 21.09
C PHE A 152 27.28 22.88 21.53
N VAL A 153 28.13 22.17 20.80
CA VAL A 153 29.56 22.05 21.10
C VAL A 153 30.26 23.40 20.95
N SER A 154 29.99 24.14 19.87
CA SER A 154 30.60 25.45 19.64
C SER A 154 30.19 26.46 20.71
N MET A 155 28.92 26.47 21.11
CA MET A 155 28.42 27.32 22.18
C MET A 155 29.08 26.98 23.53
N ARG A 156 29.23 25.69 23.84
CA ARG A 156 29.94 25.25 25.03
C ARG A 156 31.39 25.73 25.03
N LEU A 157 32.09 25.58 23.91
CA LEU A 157 33.48 26.02 23.74
C LEU A 157 33.63 27.54 23.79
N ALA A 158 32.65 28.29 23.28
CA ALA A 158 32.64 29.75 23.33
C ALA A 158 32.43 30.28 24.76
N LEU A 159 31.60 29.60 25.55
CA LEU A 159 31.31 29.99 26.93
C LEU A 159 32.35 29.50 27.95
N THR A 160 33.14 28.47 27.65
CA THR A 160 34.19 27.99 28.58
C THR A 160 35.24 29.05 28.97
N PRO A 161 35.92 29.75 28.04
CA PRO A 161 36.96 30.72 28.42
C PRO A 161 36.37 31.91 29.18
N VAL A 162 35.15 32.32 28.82
CA VAL A 162 34.41 33.39 29.49
C VAL A 162 34.19 33.08 30.97
N LEU A 163 33.83 31.84 31.29
CA LEU A 163 33.64 31.40 32.67
C LEU A 163 34.96 31.18 33.41
N GLU A 164 36.05 30.86 32.70
CA GLU A 164 37.38 30.74 33.27
C GLU A 164 37.96 32.11 33.68
N GLU A 165 37.70 33.18 32.92
CA GLU A 165 38.09 34.55 33.29
C GLU A 165 37.39 35.02 34.58
N GLU A 166 36.08 34.78 34.74
CA GLU A 166 35.38 35.08 35.99
C GLU A 166 35.90 34.26 37.17
N GLN A 167 36.40 33.04 36.92
CA GLN A 167 36.97 32.17 37.97
C GLN A 167 38.31 32.69 38.50
N GLN A 168 39.15 33.29 37.65
CA GLN A 168 40.44 33.84 38.06
C GLN A 168 40.27 35.03 39.02
N GLN A 169 39.14 35.73 38.99
CA GLN A 169 38.87 36.87 39.88
C GLN A 169 38.28 36.49 41.24
N GLY A 170 37.93 35.22 41.51
CA GLY A 170 37.36 34.86 42.82
C GLY A 170 37.14 33.38 43.10
N ARG A 171 38.14 32.73 43.70
CA ARG A 171 38.14 31.39 44.36
C ARG A 171 38.07 30.15 43.43
N GLU A 172 39.25 29.57 43.19
CA GLU A 172 39.54 28.36 42.40
C GLU A 172 38.76 27.08 42.77
N ARG A 173 38.17 26.96 43.97
CA ARG A 173 37.44 25.73 44.37
C ARG A 173 35.98 25.65 43.91
N ARG A 174 35.33 26.76 43.57
CA ARG A 174 33.96 26.76 43.00
C ARG A 174 33.94 26.56 41.47
N ALA A 175 35.11 26.56 40.85
CA ALA A 175 35.32 26.57 39.42
C ALA A 175 34.95 25.26 38.71
N ARG A 176 35.50 24.13 39.18
CA ARG A 176 35.29 22.81 38.55
C ARG A 176 33.85 22.29 38.63
N ALA A 177 33.11 22.63 39.68
CA ALA A 177 31.69 22.28 39.78
C ALA A 177 30.84 23.04 38.75
N ARG A 178 31.21 24.29 38.43
CA ARG A 178 30.45 25.15 37.51
C ARG A 178 30.58 24.78 36.02
N THR A 179 31.70 24.20 35.59
CA THR A 179 31.91 23.87 34.17
C THR A 179 31.14 22.61 33.73
N SER A 180 30.92 21.64 34.62
CA SER A 180 29.98 20.55 34.39
C SER A 180 28.53 21.03 34.39
N ASP A 181 28.20 21.99 35.26
CA ASP A 181 26.86 22.58 35.34
C ASP A 181 26.50 23.37 34.07
N LEU A 182 27.47 24.02 33.41
CA LEU A 182 27.21 24.79 32.19
C LEU A 182 26.67 23.92 31.05
N GLY A 183 27.28 22.76 30.81
CA GLY A 183 26.82 21.84 29.77
C GLY A 183 25.38 21.38 30.05
N PHE A 184 25.06 21.13 31.32
CA PHE A 184 23.71 20.80 31.75
C PHE A 184 22.74 21.97 31.56
N ILE A 185 23.13 23.20 31.89
CA ILE A 185 22.30 24.40 31.70
C ILE A 185 22.01 24.63 30.20
N LEU A 186 23.02 24.52 29.34
CA LEU A 186 22.85 24.68 27.90
C LEU A 186 21.95 23.61 27.31
N LEU A 187 22.09 22.36 27.78
CA LEU A 187 21.23 21.25 27.36
C LEU A 187 19.80 21.41 27.88
N ALA A 188 19.63 21.81 29.15
CA ALA A 188 18.34 22.09 29.77
C ALA A 188 17.60 23.22 29.03
N ALA A 189 18.32 24.24 28.57
CA ALA A 189 17.74 25.30 27.74
C ALA A 189 17.19 24.77 26.40
N VAL A 190 17.93 23.89 25.71
CA VAL A 190 17.46 23.26 24.46
C VAL A 190 16.28 22.34 24.69
N LEU A 191 16.23 21.65 25.83
CA LEU A 191 15.10 20.79 26.21
C LEU A 191 13.87 21.57 26.70
N GLY A 192 13.93 22.91 26.72
CA GLY A 192 12.83 23.75 27.22
C GLY A 192 12.64 23.70 28.74
N SER A 193 13.54 23.03 29.47
CA SER A 193 13.53 22.96 30.93
C SER A 193 14.28 24.14 31.53
N VAL A 194 13.94 25.36 31.10
CA VAL A 194 14.44 26.59 31.73
C VAL A 194 13.66 26.79 33.02
N GLN A 195 13.89 25.93 34.02
CA GLN A 195 13.42 26.24 35.36
C GLN A 195 14.11 27.52 35.83
N ALA A 196 13.36 28.35 36.55
CA ALA A 196 13.65 29.71 36.97
C ALA A 196 14.85 29.86 37.95
N SER A 197 15.86 29.00 37.86
CA SER A 197 16.89 28.85 38.88
C SER A 197 18.24 28.46 38.27
N THR A 198 18.79 29.31 37.42
CA THR A 198 20.25 29.49 37.36
C THR A 198 20.64 30.72 38.17
N PRO A 199 20.52 30.69 39.52
CA PRO A 199 20.73 31.86 40.37
C PRO A 199 22.16 32.45 40.27
N GLY A 200 23.08 31.78 39.58
CA GLY A 200 24.44 32.25 39.32
C GLY A 200 24.63 33.09 38.06
N TYR A 201 23.79 32.96 37.02
CA TYR A 201 24.08 33.57 35.70
C TYR A 201 23.65 35.05 35.60
N SER A 202 22.82 35.51 36.54
CA SER A 202 22.36 36.91 36.62
C SER A 202 23.50 37.91 36.86
N ARG A 203 24.66 37.49 37.39
CA ARG A 203 25.82 38.38 37.61
C ARG A 203 26.82 38.44 36.44
N ALA A 204 26.59 37.69 35.36
CA ALA A 204 27.51 37.63 34.24
C ALA A 204 27.62 38.97 33.50
N ASN A 205 28.77 39.17 32.84
CA ASN A 205 29.03 40.33 32.00
C ASN A 205 27.99 40.48 30.88
N THR A 206 27.78 41.72 30.39
CA THR A 206 26.80 42.00 29.34
C THR A 206 27.01 41.13 28.09
N ARG A 207 28.26 40.82 27.74
CA ARG A 207 28.61 39.95 26.60
C ARG A 207 28.04 38.54 26.76
N ASP A 208 28.17 37.97 27.94
CA ASP A 208 27.76 36.61 28.27
C ASP A 208 26.24 36.50 28.32
N ARG A 209 25.59 37.55 28.84
CA ARG A 209 24.14 37.68 28.80
C ARG A 209 23.61 37.72 27.37
N VAL A 210 24.27 38.45 26.46
CA VAL A 210 23.89 38.49 25.05
C VAL A 210 24.10 37.13 24.39
N LEU A 211 25.25 36.49 24.62
CA LEU A 211 25.53 35.17 24.04
C LEU A 211 24.53 34.12 24.56
N PHE A 212 24.27 34.09 25.87
CA PHE A 212 23.28 33.21 26.48
C PHE A 212 21.86 33.51 26.00
N ALA A 213 21.48 34.78 25.84
CA ALA A 213 20.20 35.17 25.25
C ALA A 213 20.05 34.69 23.80
N MET A 214 21.12 34.76 23.00
CA MET A 214 21.13 34.19 21.64
C MET A 214 20.96 32.66 21.67
N TRP A 215 21.57 31.97 22.64
CA TRP A 215 21.37 30.53 22.83
C TRP A 215 19.94 30.18 23.25
N LEU A 216 19.34 30.96 24.15
CA LEU A 216 17.94 30.80 24.52
C LEU A 216 17.01 31.04 23.33
N PHE A 217 17.29 32.06 22.51
CA PHE A 217 16.54 32.33 21.29
C PHE A 217 16.67 31.16 20.30
N PHE A 218 17.88 30.65 20.07
CA PHE A 218 18.10 29.45 19.25
C PHE A 218 17.31 28.24 19.79
N SER A 219 17.38 27.99 21.09
CA SER A 219 16.65 26.90 21.76
C SER A 219 15.13 27.03 21.58
N LEU A 220 14.60 28.24 21.72
CA LEU A 220 13.19 28.54 21.50
C LEU A 220 12.77 28.30 20.04
N VAL A 221 13.55 28.75 19.07
CA VAL A 221 13.26 28.54 17.65
C VAL A 221 13.30 27.04 17.31
N MET A 222 14.30 26.31 17.79
CA MET A 222 14.41 24.87 17.52
C MET A 222 13.28 24.07 18.17
N THR A 223 12.92 24.37 19.42
CA THR A 223 11.82 23.68 20.11
C THR A 223 10.47 23.99 19.49
N THR A 224 10.20 25.24 19.12
CA THR A 224 8.93 25.61 18.45
C THR A 224 8.83 25.01 17.06
N ALA A 225 9.92 25.00 16.28
CA ALA A 225 9.97 24.30 14.99
C ALA A 225 9.69 22.80 15.16
N TYR A 226 10.40 22.13 16.08
CA TYR A 226 10.20 20.70 16.33
C TYR A 226 8.76 20.38 16.77
N GLN A 227 8.18 21.18 17.68
CA GLN A 227 6.80 21.01 18.13
C GLN A 227 5.79 21.20 16.99
N ALA A 228 5.98 22.22 16.15
CA ALA A 228 5.10 22.49 15.01
C ALA A 228 5.09 21.30 14.05
N VAL A 229 6.26 20.72 13.76
CA VAL A 229 6.30 19.58 12.85
C VAL A 229 5.79 18.30 13.51
N LEU A 230 6.11 18.06 14.78
CA LEU A 230 5.54 16.94 15.53
C LEU A 230 4.01 17.00 15.55
N HIS A 231 3.43 18.20 15.68
CA HIS A 231 1.99 18.39 15.56
C HIS A 231 1.48 18.03 14.15
N GLY A 232 2.20 18.42 13.09
CA GLY A 232 1.91 18.01 11.71
C GLY A 232 1.94 16.49 11.51
N LEU A 233 2.93 15.80 12.09
CA LEU A 233 3.02 14.33 12.05
C LEU A 233 1.87 13.65 12.79
N ARG A 234 1.37 14.25 13.86
CA ARG A 234 0.21 13.71 14.61
C ARG A 234 -1.09 13.89 13.83
N THR A 235 -1.27 15.03 13.18
CA THR A 235 -2.49 15.30 12.39
C THR A 235 -2.48 14.57 11.06
N ALA A 236 -1.31 14.37 10.46
CA ALA A 236 -1.11 13.66 9.20
C ALA A 236 0.05 12.66 9.35
N PRO A 237 -0.21 11.44 9.89
CA PRO A 237 0.84 10.45 10.06
C PRO A 237 1.51 10.16 8.72
N GLN A 238 2.84 10.33 8.67
CA GLN A 238 3.66 9.92 7.55
C GLN A 238 3.57 8.40 7.42
N LEU A 239 2.68 7.97 6.52
CA LEU A 239 2.59 6.59 6.12
C LEU A 239 3.71 6.36 5.11
N VAL A 240 4.35 5.18 5.16
CA VAL A 240 5.28 4.80 4.11
C VAL A 240 4.52 4.91 2.79
N ASP A 241 5.09 5.66 1.84
CA ASP A 241 4.50 5.84 0.52
C ASP A 241 4.10 4.47 -0.06
N ALA A 242 2.95 4.43 -0.73
CA ALA A 242 2.53 3.22 -1.43
C ALA A 242 3.63 2.82 -2.41
N LEU A 243 4.00 1.53 -2.39
CA LEU A 243 5.00 0.95 -3.30
C LEU A 243 4.63 1.31 -4.73
N ARG A 244 5.42 2.16 -5.37
CA ARG A 244 5.08 2.69 -6.70
C ARG A 244 5.59 1.79 -7.80
N ASP A 245 6.77 1.22 -7.56
CA ASP A 245 7.53 0.50 -8.56
C ASP A 245 7.55 -1.00 -8.30
N THR A 246 7.65 -1.75 -9.39
CA THR A 246 7.72 -3.22 -9.37
C THR A 246 8.97 -3.70 -8.64
N GLU A 247 10.07 -2.95 -8.72
CA GLU A 247 11.33 -3.24 -8.04
C GLU A 247 11.22 -3.05 -6.52
N GLU A 248 10.55 -1.98 -6.07
CA GLU A 248 10.27 -1.78 -4.64
C GLU A 248 9.39 -2.92 -4.10
N LEU A 249 8.37 -3.31 -4.86
CA LEU A 249 7.51 -4.43 -4.52
C LEU A 249 8.29 -5.76 -4.49
N ALA A 250 9.21 -5.98 -5.43
CA ALA A 250 10.06 -7.16 -5.46
C ALA A 250 11.01 -7.23 -4.26
N ARG A 251 11.50 -6.08 -3.77
CA ARG A 251 12.37 -5.99 -2.58
C ARG A 251 11.60 -6.01 -1.26
N SER A 252 10.33 -5.62 -1.27
CA SER A 252 9.45 -5.68 -0.10
C SER A 252 9.09 -7.12 0.26
N ASP A 253 8.68 -7.40 1.49
CA ASP A 253 8.17 -8.72 1.93
C ASP A 253 6.66 -8.92 1.67
N VAL A 254 6.07 -8.14 0.75
CA VAL A 254 4.62 -8.17 0.49
C VAL A 254 4.20 -9.51 -0.12
N ALA A 255 3.19 -10.17 0.46
CA ALA A 255 2.57 -11.30 -0.22
C ALA A 255 1.72 -10.80 -1.40
N ILE A 256 1.87 -11.44 -2.56
CA ILE A 256 1.15 -11.07 -3.78
C ILE A 256 0.08 -12.12 -4.03
N ASN A 257 -1.18 -11.69 -4.02
CA ASN A 257 -2.30 -12.56 -4.30
C ASN A 257 -2.82 -12.31 -5.72
N GLY A 258 -3.11 -13.32 -6.51
CA GLY A 258 -3.68 -13.09 -7.85
C GLY A 258 -4.58 -14.23 -8.35
N PRO A 259 -5.24 -14.04 -9.48
CA PRO A 259 -6.00 -15.12 -10.12
C PRO A 259 -5.05 -16.28 -10.51
N ALA A 260 -5.49 -17.52 -10.36
CA ALA A 260 -4.70 -18.72 -10.66
C ALA A 260 -4.51 -18.94 -12.18
N VAL A 261 -3.79 -18.03 -12.84
CA VAL A 261 -3.63 -17.97 -14.29
C VAL A 261 -2.15 -18.18 -14.63
N PRO A 262 -1.76 -19.27 -15.31
CA PRO A 262 -0.35 -19.54 -15.60
C PRO A 262 0.36 -18.41 -16.37
N GLN A 263 -0.35 -17.75 -17.29
CA GLN A 263 0.18 -16.63 -18.06
C GLN A 263 0.56 -15.44 -17.16
N VAL A 264 -0.14 -15.26 -16.04
CA VAL A 264 0.17 -14.23 -15.05
C VAL A 264 1.51 -14.53 -14.37
N LEU A 265 1.71 -15.77 -13.94
CA LEU A 265 2.96 -16.19 -13.29
C LEU A 265 4.14 -16.10 -14.25
N LEU A 266 3.95 -16.52 -15.50
CA LEU A 266 4.96 -16.39 -16.53
C LEU A 266 5.30 -14.92 -16.77
N ALA A 267 4.31 -14.06 -16.95
CA ALA A 267 4.55 -12.64 -17.17
C ALA A 267 5.20 -11.97 -15.95
N LEU A 268 4.79 -12.30 -14.73
CA LEU A 268 5.45 -11.84 -13.50
C LEU A 268 6.93 -12.21 -13.47
N SER A 269 7.29 -13.43 -13.90
CA SER A 269 8.69 -13.87 -13.94
C SER A 269 9.57 -13.08 -14.91
N THR A 270 8.99 -12.41 -15.92
CA THR A 270 9.73 -11.60 -16.90
C THR A 270 10.04 -10.17 -16.42
N VAL A 271 9.38 -9.71 -15.36
CA VAL A 271 9.60 -8.38 -14.79
C VAL A 271 10.86 -8.39 -13.90
N PRO A 272 11.64 -7.29 -13.80
CA PRO A 272 12.75 -7.22 -12.84
C PRO A 272 12.30 -7.55 -11.41
N GLY A 273 12.96 -8.53 -10.77
CA GLY A 273 12.56 -9.05 -9.46
C GLY A 273 11.35 -9.99 -9.48
N GLY A 274 10.89 -10.39 -10.66
CA GLY A 274 9.75 -11.25 -10.93
C GLY A 274 9.81 -12.59 -10.24
N GLU A 275 10.97 -13.26 -10.23
CA GLU A 275 11.15 -14.54 -9.57
C GLU A 275 10.83 -14.49 -8.06
N LEU A 276 11.25 -13.41 -7.39
CA LEU A 276 10.94 -13.18 -5.97
C LEU A 276 9.45 -12.95 -5.75
N MET A 277 8.78 -12.29 -6.70
CA MET A 277 7.33 -12.07 -6.66
C MET A 277 6.56 -13.38 -6.90
N VAL A 278 7.01 -14.20 -7.84
CA VAL A 278 6.42 -15.52 -8.14
C VAL A 278 6.52 -16.45 -6.93
N ASN A 279 7.66 -16.49 -6.23
CA ASN A 279 7.81 -17.29 -5.02
C ASN A 279 6.87 -16.89 -3.87
N ARG A 280 6.42 -15.63 -3.87
CA ARG A 280 5.46 -15.09 -2.89
C ARG A 280 4.03 -15.06 -3.41
N TYR A 281 3.82 -15.52 -4.65
CA TYR A 281 2.52 -15.47 -5.29
C TYR A 281 1.60 -16.53 -4.72
N LYS A 282 0.43 -16.10 -4.26
CA LYS A 282 -0.64 -16.98 -3.80
C LYS A 282 -1.84 -16.83 -4.73
N ALA A 283 -2.23 -17.93 -5.35
CA ALA A 283 -3.45 -17.99 -6.12
C ALA A 283 -4.68 -17.82 -5.19
N TYR A 284 -5.56 -16.85 -5.47
CA TYR A 284 -6.82 -16.72 -4.76
C TYR A 284 -8.01 -17.10 -5.63
N ASN A 285 -9.04 -17.64 -4.98
CA ASN A 285 -10.40 -17.66 -5.52
C ASN A 285 -11.12 -16.39 -5.07
N PHE A 286 -12.03 -15.83 -5.88
CA PHE A 286 -12.71 -14.57 -5.57
C PHE A 286 -13.48 -14.60 -4.24
N SER A 287 -13.85 -15.79 -3.76
CA SER A 287 -14.41 -16.00 -2.42
C SER A 287 -13.44 -15.64 -1.29
N GLY A 288 -12.13 -15.80 -1.48
CA GLY A 288 -11.09 -15.44 -0.52
C GLY A 288 -10.78 -13.95 -0.46
N ILE A 289 -11.39 -13.11 -1.30
CA ILE A 289 -11.01 -11.70 -1.36
C ILE A 289 -11.30 -10.93 -0.06
N THR A 290 -12.21 -11.42 0.77
CA THR A 290 -12.51 -10.82 2.08
C THR A 290 -11.35 -10.97 3.06
N THR A 291 -10.48 -11.98 2.91
CA THR A 291 -9.29 -12.11 3.76
C THR A 291 -8.28 -11.01 3.44
N ILE A 292 -8.15 -10.65 2.15
CA ILE A 292 -7.29 -9.56 1.67
C ILE A 292 -7.68 -8.21 2.30
N ARG A 293 -8.96 -8.00 2.63
CA ARG A 293 -9.42 -6.79 3.34
C ARG A 293 -8.79 -6.66 4.73
N LEU A 294 -8.61 -7.78 5.41
CA LEU A 294 -8.15 -7.82 6.81
C LEU A 294 -6.63 -7.73 6.89
N SER A 295 -5.92 -8.29 5.92
CA SER A 295 -4.47 -8.23 5.83
C SER A 295 -4.02 -6.96 5.10
N ARG A 296 -3.53 -5.96 5.85
CA ARG A 296 -2.82 -4.81 5.26
C ARG A 296 -1.46 -5.15 4.68
N ASP A 297 -1.04 -6.41 4.85
CA ASP A 297 0.24 -6.96 4.43
C ASP A 297 0.15 -7.79 3.13
N GLU A 298 -0.92 -7.57 2.35
CA GLU A 298 -1.14 -8.28 1.08
C GLU A 298 -1.41 -7.31 -0.06
N ALA A 299 -0.65 -7.46 -1.15
CA ALA A 299 -0.95 -6.87 -2.44
C ALA A 299 -1.74 -7.87 -3.27
N TYR A 300 -2.50 -7.38 -4.25
CA TYR A 300 -3.20 -8.27 -5.16
C TYR A 300 -3.09 -7.83 -6.61
N MET A 301 -2.94 -8.81 -7.51
CA MET A 301 -2.96 -8.56 -8.93
C MET A 301 -4.40 -8.45 -9.41
N CYS A 302 -4.65 -7.38 -10.16
CA CYS A 302 -5.98 -6.92 -10.54
C CYS A 302 -5.90 -6.31 -11.94
N SER A 303 -6.90 -6.56 -12.78
CA SER A 303 -7.18 -5.69 -13.91
C SER A 303 -7.86 -4.42 -13.47
N ALA A 304 -7.98 -3.45 -14.38
CA ALA A 304 -8.75 -2.23 -14.12
C ALA A 304 -10.18 -2.56 -13.64
N LEU A 305 -10.90 -3.45 -14.34
CA LEU A 305 -12.29 -3.81 -13.99
C LEU A 305 -12.40 -4.53 -12.65
N GLU A 306 -11.50 -5.47 -12.38
CA GLU A 306 -11.45 -6.16 -11.09
C GLU A 306 -11.16 -5.18 -9.98
N ARG A 307 -10.16 -4.32 -10.14
CA ARG A 307 -9.82 -3.32 -9.14
C ARG A 307 -11.05 -2.55 -8.69
N PHE A 308 -11.88 -2.06 -9.61
CA PHE A 308 -13.11 -1.33 -9.24
C PHE A 308 -14.08 -2.20 -8.42
N PHE A 309 -14.28 -3.44 -8.83
CA PHE A 309 -15.13 -4.38 -8.10
C PHE A 309 -14.57 -4.70 -6.71
N LEU A 310 -13.26 -4.90 -6.63
CA LEU A 310 -12.55 -5.21 -5.40
C LEU A 310 -12.58 -4.02 -4.45
N GLU A 311 -12.35 -2.80 -4.90
CA GLU A 311 -12.48 -1.61 -4.05
C GLU A 311 -13.90 -1.46 -3.47
N ARG A 312 -14.93 -1.77 -4.26
CA ARG A 312 -16.32 -1.75 -3.77
C ARG A 312 -16.59 -2.84 -2.72
N LYS A 313 -15.94 -4.00 -2.84
CA LYS A 313 -16.07 -5.15 -1.92
C LYS A 313 -15.23 -5.02 -0.65
N LEU A 314 -13.98 -4.59 -0.80
CA LEU A 314 -13.02 -4.35 0.28
C LEU A 314 -13.45 -3.14 1.13
N GLY A 315 -14.29 -2.27 0.57
CA GLY A 315 -14.73 -1.07 1.25
C GLY A 315 -13.66 0.02 1.21
N ARG A 316 -13.96 1.10 1.92
CA ARG A 316 -13.15 2.29 2.00
C ARG A 316 -12.79 2.56 3.46
N ASP A 317 -11.71 3.30 3.67
CA ASP A 317 -11.36 3.79 5.00
C ASP A 317 -12.42 4.79 5.52
N GLU A 318 -12.29 5.19 6.78
CA GLU A 318 -13.21 6.16 7.41
C GLU A 318 -13.26 7.51 6.68
N ALA A 319 -12.21 7.84 5.92
CA ALA A 319 -12.14 9.03 5.07
C ALA A 319 -12.65 8.78 3.64
N GLY A 320 -13.26 7.62 3.38
CA GLY A 320 -13.80 7.23 2.08
C GLY A 320 -12.75 6.78 1.06
N ARG A 321 -11.46 6.69 1.41
CA ARG A 321 -10.36 6.34 0.51
C ARG A 321 -10.22 4.85 0.28
N PRO A 322 -9.76 4.41 -0.90
CA PRO A 322 -9.52 3.00 -1.16
C PRO A 322 -8.36 2.49 -0.30
N HIS A 323 -8.52 1.28 0.24
CA HIS A 323 -7.47 0.61 1.03
C HIS A 323 -6.25 0.23 0.20
N HIS A 324 -6.43 0.01 -1.10
CA HIS A 324 -5.39 -0.37 -2.03
C HIS A 324 -5.35 0.60 -3.21
N VAL A 325 -4.15 0.82 -3.73
CA VAL A 325 -3.84 1.71 -4.83
C VAL A 325 -3.02 0.91 -5.84
N PRO A 326 -3.25 1.05 -7.16
CA PRO A 326 -2.49 0.33 -8.15
C PRO A 326 -1.04 0.83 -8.15
N ALA A 327 -0.11 -0.06 -8.43
CA ALA A 327 1.19 0.33 -8.94
C ALA A 327 0.98 1.16 -10.21
N SER A 328 1.83 2.17 -10.41
CA SER A 328 1.74 3.10 -11.55
C SER A 328 1.97 2.39 -12.89
N THR A 329 2.62 1.23 -12.85
CA THR A 329 3.07 0.48 -14.02
C THR A 329 2.13 -0.66 -14.37
N CYS A 330 1.93 -0.83 -15.68
CA CYS A 330 1.30 -2.02 -16.22
C CYS A 330 2.29 -3.19 -16.13
N MET A 331 1.95 -4.24 -15.40
CA MET A 331 2.84 -5.41 -15.30
C MET A 331 2.69 -6.34 -16.49
N VAL A 332 1.44 -6.62 -16.88
CA VAL A 332 1.14 -7.54 -17.97
C VAL A 332 0.10 -6.90 -18.85
N SER A 333 0.48 -6.56 -20.07
CA SER A 333 -0.47 -6.24 -21.12
C SER A 333 -1.01 -7.56 -21.70
N PHE A 334 -2.30 -7.59 -21.95
CA PHE A 334 -2.93 -8.74 -22.57
C PHE A 334 -4.14 -8.30 -23.36
N TYR A 335 -4.66 -9.24 -24.14
CA TYR A 335 -5.82 -9.06 -24.97
C TYR A 335 -6.97 -9.79 -24.29
N GLU A 336 -7.96 -9.04 -23.80
CA GLU A 336 -9.16 -9.62 -23.19
C GLU A 336 -10.13 -10.03 -24.30
N ALA A 337 -10.32 -11.34 -24.42
CA ALA A 337 -11.43 -11.92 -25.14
C ALA A 337 -12.63 -12.06 -24.21
N LEU A 338 -13.77 -11.48 -24.60
CA LEU A 338 -15.04 -11.62 -23.89
C LEU A 338 -15.72 -12.96 -24.19
N PHE A 339 -15.48 -13.45 -25.41
CA PHE A 339 -16.06 -14.64 -25.97
C PHE A 339 -14.93 -15.47 -26.55
N ALA A 340 -15.00 -16.78 -26.34
CA ALA A 340 -14.16 -17.73 -27.04
C ALA A 340 -15.05 -18.78 -27.69
N LEU A 341 -14.67 -19.24 -28.88
CA LEU A 341 -15.36 -20.30 -29.59
C LEU A 341 -14.42 -21.53 -29.71
N PRO A 342 -14.98 -22.75 -29.82
CA PRO A 342 -14.19 -23.92 -30.20
C PRO A 342 -13.43 -23.67 -31.51
N VAL A 343 -12.22 -24.21 -31.62
CA VAL A 343 -11.42 -24.16 -32.86
C VAL A 343 -12.22 -24.77 -34.01
N GLY A 344 -12.25 -24.09 -35.16
CA GLY A 344 -13.03 -24.51 -36.32
C GLY A 344 -14.54 -24.26 -36.22
N SER A 345 -14.99 -23.44 -35.25
CA SER A 345 -16.41 -23.08 -35.14
C SER A 345 -16.88 -22.29 -36.35
N PHE A 346 -17.97 -22.75 -36.99
CA PHE A 346 -18.62 -22.05 -38.10
C PHE A 346 -19.09 -20.64 -37.73
N TYR A 347 -19.32 -20.38 -36.44
CA TYR A 347 -19.78 -19.08 -35.95
C TYR A 347 -18.67 -18.05 -35.79
N LEU A 348 -17.38 -18.44 -35.85
CA LEU A 348 -16.26 -17.54 -35.58
C LEU A 348 -16.31 -16.27 -36.43
N HIS A 349 -16.54 -16.42 -37.74
CA HIS A 349 -16.55 -15.28 -38.66
C HIS A 349 -17.69 -14.30 -38.32
N LYS A 350 -18.89 -14.83 -38.09
CA LYS A 350 -20.05 -14.00 -37.75
C LYS A 350 -19.91 -13.35 -36.38
N ALA A 351 -19.45 -14.10 -35.38
CA ALA A 351 -19.18 -13.56 -34.05
C ALA A 351 -18.13 -12.45 -34.10
N SER A 352 -17.07 -12.63 -34.90
CA SER A 352 -16.03 -11.62 -35.13
C SER A 352 -16.59 -10.35 -35.76
N GLU A 353 -17.44 -10.48 -36.78
CA GLU A 353 -18.12 -9.34 -37.40
C GLU A 353 -18.98 -8.57 -36.39
N VAL A 354 -19.78 -9.27 -35.59
CA VAL A 354 -20.65 -8.64 -34.58
C VAL A 354 -19.82 -7.96 -33.50
N VAL A 355 -18.78 -8.62 -33.01
CA VAL A 355 -17.85 -8.11 -31.98
C VAL A 355 -17.07 -6.89 -32.49
N LEU A 356 -16.66 -6.89 -33.75
CA LEU A 356 -16.06 -5.73 -34.41
C LEU A 356 -17.04 -4.56 -34.48
N ARG A 357 -18.27 -4.78 -34.96
CA ARG A 357 -19.31 -3.74 -34.99
C ARG A 357 -19.62 -3.19 -33.60
N MET A 358 -19.67 -4.04 -32.56
CA MET A 358 -19.85 -3.59 -31.17
C MET A 358 -18.71 -2.69 -30.68
N THR A 359 -17.49 -2.93 -31.17
CA THR A 359 -16.32 -2.12 -30.84
C THR A 359 -16.30 -0.81 -31.64
N GLU A 360 -16.57 -0.87 -32.94
CA GLU A 360 -16.64 0.30 -33.83
C GLU A 360 -17.76 1.28 -33.42
N THR A 361 -18.90 0.76 -33.00
CA THR A 361 -20.02 1.57 -32.45
C THR A 361 -19.73 2.13 -31.05
N GLY A 362 -18.62 1.73 -30.43
CA GLY A 362 -18.26 2.14 -29.07
C GLY A 362 -19.13 1.49 -27.98
N LEU A 363 -19.95 0.48 -28.29
CA LEU A 363 -20.79 -0.20 -27.29
C LEU A 363 -19.95 -0.86 -26.19
N THR A 364 -18.85 -1.52 -26.57
CA THR A 364 -17.91 -2.13 -25.62
C THR A 364 -17.29 -1.10 -24.68
N GLN A 365 -16.91 0.05 -25.23
CA GLN A 365 -16.36 1.18 -24.48
C GLN A 365 -17.43 1.85 -23.61
N HIS A 366 -18.67 1.97 -24.07
CA HIS A 366 -19.76 2.55 -23.29
C HIS A 366 -20.11 1.67 -22.08
N VAL A 367 -20.33 0.37 -22.29
CA VAL A 367 -20.71 -0.58 -21.24
C VAL A 367 -19.63 -0.68 -20.16
N ILE A 368 -18.37 -0.80 -20.59
CA ILE A 368 -17.25 -0.91 -19.66
C ILE A 368 -16.94 0.47 -19.05
N GLY A 369 -16.79 1.48 -19.91
CA GLY A 369 -16.42 2.85 -19.59
C GLY A 369 -17.37 3.53 -18.62
N ARG A 370 -18.69 3.32 -18.74
CA ARG A 370 -19.68 3.85 -17.80
C ARG A 370 -19.47 3.28 -16.40
N ARG A 371 -19.26 1.96 -16.29
CA ARG A 371 -19.01 1.31 -15.00
C ARG A 371 -17.65 1.64 -14.40
N THR A 372 -16.63 1.86 -15.22
CA THR A 372 -15.30 2.29 -14.75
C THR A 372 -15.25 3.79 -14.47
N GLY A 373 -15.94 4.62 -15.25
CA GLY A 373 -15.91 6.08 -15.21
C GLY A 373 -16.56 6.64 -13.95
N ASP A 374 -17.73 6.13 -13.59
CA ASP A 374 -18.39 6.45 -12.31
C ASP A 374 -17.47 6.13 -11.13
N ALA A 375 -16.71 5.05 -11.22
CA ALA A 375 -15.79 4.62 -10.19
C ALA A 375 -14.50 5.47 -10.13
N VAL A 376 -13.95 5.90 -11.27
CA VAL A 376 -12.80 6.82 -11.32
C VAL A 376 -13.16 8.19 -10.74
N LEU A 377 -14.36 8.70 -11.03
CA LEU A 377 -14.86 9.94 -10.44
C LEU A 377 -15.01 9.82 -8.91
N LEU A 378 -15.50 8.67 -8.43
CA LEU A 378 -15.57 8.36 -6.99
C LEU A 378 -14.20 8.19 -6.32
N MET A 379 -13.15 7.79 -7.05
CA MET A 379 -11.79 7.76 -6.52
C MET A 379 -11.21 9.16 -6.40
N LYS A 380 -11.31 9.98 -7.45
CA LYS A 380 -10.80 11.35 -7.44
C LYS A 380 -11.49 12.21 -6.37
N ALA A 381 -12.80 12.08 -6.22
CA ALA A 381 -13.56 12.80 -5.19
C ALA A 381 -13.18 12.37 -3.76
N SER A 382 -12.73 11.12 -3.59
CA SER A 382 -12.33 10.59 -2.30
C SER A 382 -10.91 10.97 -1.89
N ASP A 383 -9.98 11.12 -2.84
CA ASP A 383 -8.62 11.55 -2.53
C ASP A 383 -8.57 12.98 -1.98
N THR A 384 -9.61 13.78 -2.23
CA THR A 384 -9.76 15.14 -1.72
C THR A 384 -10.51 15.25 -0.40
N ALA A 385 -11.03 14.15 0.16
CA ALA A 385 -11.77 14.20 1.41
C ALA A 385 -10.81 14.42 2.60
N PRO A 386 -10.98 15.49 3.40
CA PRO A 386 -10.19 15.70 4.60
C PRO A 386 -10.45 14.56 5.58
N GLY A 387 -9.38 13.90 6.04
CA GLY A 387 -9.49 12.88 7.08
C GLY A 387 -10.05 13.50 8.37
N GLY A 388 -11.05 12.86 8.97
CA GLY A 388 -11.57 13.28 10.27
C GLY A 388 -10.51 13.21 11.38
N PRO A 389 -10.73 13.88 12.52
CA PRO A 389 -9.82 13.80 13.66
C PRO A 389 -9.75 12.36 14.17
N HIS A 390 -8.53 11.80 14.23
CA HIS A 390 -8.29 10.49 14.83
C HIS A 390 -7.98 10.68 16.32
N PRO A 391 -8.58 9.88 17.23
CA PRO A 391 -8.25 9.93 18.65
C PRO A 391 -6.77 9.58 18.86
N GLU A 392 -6.10 10.33 19.73
CA GLU A 392 -4.71 10.03 20.13
C GLU A 392 -4.69 8.74 20.95
N ASN A 393 -4.07 7.69 20.40
CA ASN A 393 -3.86 6.43 21.12
C ASN A 393 -2.53 6.47 21.89
N LEU A 394 -2.49 5.81 23.05
CA LEU A 394 -1.28 5.71 23.90
C LEU A 394 -0.07 5.14 23.15
N ASP A 395 -0.30 4.31 22.13
CA ASP A 395 0.74 3.76 21.24
C ASP A 395 1.60 4.85 20.61
N GLN A 396 1.03 6.03 20.34
CA GLN A 396 1.75 7.18 19.76
C GLN A 396 2.79 7.78 20.72
N LEU A 397 2.60 7.62 22.03
CA LEU A 397 3.53 8.08 23.06
C LEU A 397 4.61 7.04 23.41
N SER A 398 4.46 5.78 22.97
CA SER A 398 5.38 4.70 23.29
C SER A 398 6.86 4.99 22.97
N PRO A 399 7.24 5.69 21.88
CA PRO A 399 8.64 5.97 21.63
C PRO A 399 9.24 7.00 22.57
N ALA A 400 8.46 8.01 22.97
CA ALA A 400 8.90 9.02 23.93
C ALA A 400 9.13 8.37 25.30
N LEU A 401 8.24 7.46 25.70
CA LEU A 401 8.41 6.66 26.92
C LEU A 401 9.64 5.74 26.84
N LEU A 402 9.90 5.13 25.69
CA LEU A 402 11.07 4.28 25.48
C LEU A 402 12.37 5.09 25.53
N LEU A 403 12.41 6.27 24.92
CA LEU A 403 13.54 7.20 25.00
C LEU A 403 13.79 7.66 26.45
N LEU A 404 12.72 7.95 27.20
CA LEU A 404 12.81 8.28 28.62
C LEU A 404 13.39 7.10 29.42
N ALA A 405 12.90 5.88 29.20
CA ALA A 405 13.40 4.68 29.88
C ALA A 405 14.88 4.42 29.58
N VAL A 406 15.32 4.58 28.32
CA VAL A 406 16.73 4.48 27.93
C VAL A 406 17.57 5.56 28.60
N GLY A 407 17.08 6.81 28.64
CA GLY A 407 17.73 7.92 29.33
C GLY A 407 17.91 7.68 30.83
N LEU A 408 16.85 7.20 31.50
CA LEU A 408 16.90 6.82 32.93
C LEU A 408 17.88 5.68 33.18
N GLY A 409 17.90 4.67 32.29
CA GLY A 409 18.85 3.56 32.36
C GLY A 409 20.31 4.02 32.23
N LEU A 410 20.60 4.91 31.28
CA LEU A 410 21.93 5.50 31.11
C LEU A 410 22.32 6.36 32.31
N GLY A 411 21.39 7.14 32.85
CA GLY A 411 21.60 7.95 34.05
C GLY A 411 21.92 7.09 35.28
N ALA A 412 21.17 6.01 35.50
CA ALA A 412 21.44 5.07 36.59
C ALA A 412 22.80 4.37 36.42
N ALA A 413 23.18 4.00 35.20
CA ALA A 413 24.49 3.42 34.91
C ALA A 413 25.64 4.41 35.16
N ALA A 414 25.48 5.68 34.77
CA ALA A 414 26.45 6.73 35.05
C ALA A 414 26.59 6.96 36.57
N LEU A 415 25.49 7.04 37.30
CA LEU A 415 25.50 7.18 38.75
C LEU A 415 26.18 5.98 39.44
N ALA A 416 25.87 4.76 39.01
CA ALA A 416 26.51 3.55 39.54
C ALA A 416 28.02 3.56 39.28
N LEU A 417 28.46 4.01 38.10
CA LEU A 417 29.87 4.16 37.76
C LEU A 417 30.56 5.21 38.65
N GLU A 418 29.92 6.36 38.87
CA GLU A 418 30.43 7.41 39.76
C GLU A 418 30.55 6.91 41.21
N LEU A 419 29.54 6.21 41.73
CA LEU A 419 29.57 5.61 43.07
C LEU A 419 30.67 4.54 43.17
N ALA A 420 30.90 3.77 42.12
CA ALA A 420 31.93 2.74 42.09
C ALA A 420 33.36 3.34 42.01
N LEU A 421 33.52 4.48 41.35
CA LEU A 421 34.75 5.27 41.36
C LEU A 421 34.96 5.96 42.71
N ALA A 422 33.93 6.56 43.29
CA ALA A 422 33.98 7.27 44.57
C ALA A 422 34.27 6.33 45.75
N SER A 423 33.72 5.12 45.73
CA SER A 423 33.98 4.08 46.74
C SER A 423 35.38 3.46 46.64
N GLY A 424 36.21 3.88 45.67
CA GLY A 424 37.57 3.36 45.47
C GLY A 424 37.64 1.92 44.95
N ARG A 425 36.49 1.29 44.64
CA ARG A 425 36.41 -0.07 44.07
C ARG A 425 37.00 -0.12 42.66
N LEU A 426 36.91 0.98 41.91
CA LEU A 426 37.59 1.17 40.64
C LEU A 426 38.68 2.23 40.76
N ARG A 427 39.95 1.79 40.79
CA ARG A 427 41.08 2.72 40.67
C ARG A 427 41.20 3.21 39.22
N PRO A 428 41.17 4.54 38.95
CA PRO A 428 41.23 5.10 37.60
C PRO A 428 42.38 4.60 36.70
N PRO A 429 43.61 4.30 37.18
CA PRO A 429 44.68 3.79 36.30
C PRO A 429 44.37 2.39 35.70
N ALA A 430 43.56 1.57 36.38
CA ALA A 430 43.20 0.26 35.88
C ALA A 430 42.21 0.34 34.70
N LEU A 431 41.30 1.30 34.72
CA LEU A 431 40.27 1.45 33.67
C LEU A 431 40.85 2.08 32.40
N TYR A 432 41.69 3.11 32.55
CA TYR A 432 42.37 3.75 31.42
C TYR A 432 43.29 2.77 30.67
N SER A 433 44.04 1.95 31.42
CA SER A 433 44.92 0.93 30.82
C SER A 433 44.14 -0.21 30.14
N LEU A 434 42.96 -0.58 30.64
CA LEU A 434 42.07 -1.58 30.02
C LEU A 434 41.44 -1.06 28.72
N LEU A 435 40.96 0.19 28.71
CA LEU A 435 40.41 0.82 27.51
C LEU A 435 41.47 1.03 26.44
N LEU A 436 42.67 1.49 26.80
CA LEU A 436 43.80 1.59 25.87
C LEU A 436 44.22 0.23 25.31
N LYS A 437 44.26 -0.83 26.13
CA LYS A 437 44.56 -2.20 25.67
C LYS A 437 43.50 -2.71 24.68
N ARG A 438 42.21 -2.47 24.95
CA ARG A 438 41.12 -2.87 24.04
C ARG A 438 41.10 -2.06 22.74
N ALA A 439 41.35 -0.75 22.80
CA ALA A 439 41.45 0.10 21.63
C ALA A 439 42.62 -0.31 20.72
N LYS A 440 43.80 -0.56 21.30
CA LYS A 440 44.96 -1.11 20.55
C LYS A 440 44.65 -2.45 19.92
N LYS A 441 43.97 -3.36 20.63
CA LYS A 441 43.61 -4.69 20.08
C LYS A 441 42.62 -4.59 18.91
N LYS A 442 41.63 -3.68 18.97
CA LYS A 442 40.69 -3.43 17.87
C LYS A 442 41.36 -2.79 16.65
N LEU A 443 42.29 -1.86 16.87
CA LEU A 443 43.07 -1.24 15.79
C LEU A 443 44.01 -2.25 15.11
N ALA A 444 44.68 -3.11 15.89
CA ALA A 444 45.54 -4.17 15.34
C ALA A 444 44.74 -5.22 14.55
N GLY A 445 43.52 -5.56 14.99
CA GLY A 445 42.65 -6.49 14.24
C GLY A 445 42.11 -5.94 12.92
N ARG A 446 42.02 -4.61 12.77
CA ARG A 446 41.63 -3.95 11.52
C ARG A 446 42.78 -3.71 10.55
N ALA A 447 44.03 -3.78 11.00
CA ALA A 447 45.20 -3.65 10.14
C ALA A 447 45.63 -4.98 9.49
N ASN A 448 45.09 -6.10 9.99
CA ASN A 448 45.35 -7.45 9.46
C ASN A 448 44.16 -8.00 8.64
N MET A 449 43.15 -7.18 8.36
CA MET A 449 42.11 -7.39 7.35
C MET A 449 42.33 -6.37 6.24
#